data_AF-A0A9D0ZPG1-F1
#
_entry.id   AF-A0A9D0ZPG1-F1
#
_cell.length_a   1.000
_cell.length_b   1.000
_cell.length_c   1.000
_cell.angle_alpha   90.00
_cell.angle_beta   90.00
_cell.angle_gamma   90.00
#
_symmetry.space_group_name_H-M   'P 1'
#
loop_
_entity.id
_entity.type
_entity.pdbx_description
1 polymer ?
#
loop_
_entity_poly.entity_id
_entity_poly.type
_entity_poly.pdbx_seq_one_letter_code
_entity_poly.pdbx_strand_id
1 'polypeptide(L)'
;MKEAISNAMIFNLIIIFVVVLIMLFIGSLSYSKAFKVKNRIVEEIEKDEDYTENTVQDINNWISSEGVGYRLKSTTVSHNCPSQDDGVLVSDGTGSNPYDYCVYEYNTCNRHSDTYKCGKYYRVIAYMYFDFPIIGDLIRIPVRGETVTFNAVDTSSDLGHVVPNS
;
A
#
# COMPACT_ATOMS: atom_id res chain seq x y z
N MET A 1 55.24 15.53 1.52
CA MET A 1 54.34 14.49 0.96
C MET A 1 53.43 13.82 2.01
N LYS A 2 53.73 13.81 3.32
CA LYS A 2 52.84 13.24 4.36
C LYS A 2 51.51 13.99 4.55
N GLU A 3 51.45 15.29 4.25
CA GLU A 3 50.21 16.07 4.37
C GLU A 3 49.14 15.69 3.33
N ALA A 4 49.55 15.21 2.14
CA ALA A 4 48.63 14.75 1.11
C ALA A 4 47.87 13.46 1.50
N ILE A 5 48.51 12.59 2.31
CA ILE A 5 47.91 11.36 2.83
C ILE A 5 46.84 11.66 3.90
N SER A 6 47.03 12.71 4.71
CA SER A 6 46.04 13.16 5.70
C SER A 6 44.80 13.75 5.04
N ASN A 7 44.98 14.54 3.97
CA ASN A 7 43.87 15.16 3.26
C ASN A 7 43.01 14.12 2.51
N ALA A 8 43.62 13.06 1.96
CA ALA A 8 42.90 11.98 1.29
C ALA A 8 41.97 11.20 2.23
N MET A 9 42.37 10.98 3.49
CA MET A 9 41.54 10.30 4.49
C MET A 9 40.29 11.12 4.86
N ILE A 10 40.44 12.45 4.99
CA ILE A 10 39.32 13.36 5.29
C ILE A 10 38.34 13.39 4.11
N PHE A 11 38.85 13.46 2.87
CA PHE A 11 38.01 13.41 1.67
C PHE A 11 37.20 12.12 1.58
N ASN A 12 37.80 10.97 1.87
CA ASN A 12 37.09 9.69 1.83
C ASN A 12 35.96 9.63 2.87
N LEU A 13 36.20 10.16 4.08
CA LEU A 13 35.19 10.25 5.13
C LEU A 13 34.01 11.14 4.70
N ILE A 14 34.29 12.30 4.07
CA ILE A 14 33.25 13.20 3.56
C ILE A 14 32.41 12.51 2.47
N ILE A 15 33.06 11.80 1.54
CA ILE A 15 32.37 11.08 0.47
C ILE A 15 31.42 10.02 1.06
N ILE A 16 31.88 9.23 2.03
CA ILE A 16 31.04 8.23 2.70
C ILE A 16 29.83 8.90 3.35
N PHE A 17 30.03 10.00 4.07
CA PHE A 17 28.94 10.72 4.72
C PHE A 17 27.91 11.25 3.72
N VAL A 18 28.37 11.82 2.61
CA VAL A 18 27.50 12.31 1.53
C VAL A 18 26.70 11.15 0.90
N VAL A 19 27.34 10.00 0.65
CA VAL A 19 26.67 8.82 0.10
C VAL A 19 25.56 8.34 1.04
N VAL A 20 25.82 8.26 2.35
CA VAL A 20 24.82 7.85 3.34
C VAL A 20 23.65 8.85 3.37
N LEU A 21 23.92 10.15 3.33
CA LEU A 21 22.85 11.16 3.27
C LEU A 21 21.99 11.02 2.01
N ILE A 22 22.60 10.84 0.84
CA ILE A 22 21.86 10.64 -0.42
C ILE A 22 21.00 9.38 -0.33
N MET A 23 21.51 8.28 0.23
CA MET A 23 20.72 7.06 0.44
C MET A 23 19.52 7.32 1.35
N LEU A 24 19.69 8.06 2.45
CA LEU A 24 18.56 8.43 3.32
C LEU A 24 17.53 9.29 2.59
N PHE A 25 17.95 10.26 1.77
CA PHE A 25 17.03 11.09 0.98
C PHE A 25 16.24 10.28 -0.03
N ILE A 26 16.90 9.39 -0.80
CA ILE A 26 16.24 8.52 -1.77
C ILE A 26 15.22 7.61 -1.07
N GLY A 27 15.61 7.00 0.06
CA GLY A 27 14.73 6.17 0.88
C GLY A 27 13.49 6.94 1.36
N SER A 28 13.68 8.16 1.83
CA SER A 28 12.60 9.02 2.34
C SER A 28 11.58 9.39 1.25
N LEU A 29 12.06 9.69 0.04
CA LEU A 29 11.21 9.99 -1.11
C LEU A 29 10.44 8.74 -1.57
N SER A 30 11.10 7.59 -1.64
CA SER A 30 10.49 6.31 -2.02
C SER A 30 9.41 5.89 -1.02
N TYR A 31 9.70 6.02 0.29
CA TYR A 31 8.73 5.78 1.36
C TYR A 31 7.51 6.70 1.25
N SER A 32 7.73 8.00 1.01
CA SER A 32 6.63 8.97 0.87
C SER A 32 5.69 8.63 -0.28
N LYS A 33 6.21 8.17 -1.42
CA LYS A 33 5.40 7.73 -2.57
C LYS A 33 4.54 6.52 -2.21
N ALA A 34 5.14 5.47 -1.65
CA ALA A 34 4.43 4.26 -1.25
C ALA A 34 3.35 4.56 -0.20
N PHE A 35 3.63 5.45 0.75
CA PHE A 35 2.67 5.85 1.79
C PHE A 35 1.48 6.62 1.20
N LYS A 36 1.71 7.55 0.26
CA LYS A 36 0.64 8.28 -0.43
C LYS A 36 -0.26 7.34 -1.24
N VAL A 37 0.33 6.44 -2.02
CA VAL A 37 -0.42 5.46 -2.82
C VAL A 37 -1.26 4.56 -1.93
N LYS A 38 -0.67 4.03 -0.86
CA LYS A 38 -1.39 3.23 0.14
C LYS A 38 -2.60 3.98 0.71
N ASN A 39 -2.40 5.20 1.19
CA ASN A 39 -3.48 5.98 1.80
C ASN A 39 -4.59 6.26 0.79
N ARG A 40 -4.24 6.63 -0.44
CA ARG A 40 -5.23 6.88 -1.48
C ARG A 40 -6.06 5.65 -1.81
N ILE A 41 -5.44 4.48 -1.91
CA ILE A 41 -6.16 3.21 -2.15
C ILE A 41 -7.10 2.91 -0.99
N VAL A 42 -6.64 3.09 0.26
CA VAL A 42 -7.49 2.91 1.45
C VAL A 42 -8.68 3.87 1.41
N GLU A 43 -8.47 5.16 1.12
CA GLU A 43 -9.52 6.17 1.03
C GLU A 43 -10.58 5.84 -0.04
N GLU A 44 -10.17 5.38 -1.23
CA GLU A 44 -11.12 5.05 -2.30
C GLU A 44 -11.92 3.78 -1.96
N ILE A 45 -11.30 2.78 -1.34
CA ILE A 45 -12.00 1.59 -0.84
C ILE A 45 -12.99 1.96 0.29
N GLU A 46 -12.60 2.87 1.17
CA GLU A 46 -13.48 3.36 2.25
C GLU A 46 -14.66 4.16 1.74
N LYS A 47 -14.49 4.89 0.64
CA LYS A 47 -15.55 5.67 0.01
C LYS A 47 -16.60 4.79 -0.67
N ASP A 48 -16.17 3.74 -1.35
CA ASP A 48 -17.07 2.83 -2.07
C ASP A 48 -17.56 1.65 -1.21
N GLU A 49 -17.03 1.51 0.02
CA GLU A 49 -17.21 0.37 0.94
C GLU A 49 -16.84 -1.01 0.34
N ASP A 50 -16.30 -1.02 -0.87
CA ASP A 50 -15.93 -2.21 -1.62
C ASP A 50 -14.81 -1.93 -2.64
N TYR A 51 -14.16 -2.98 -3.15
CA TYR A 51 -13.15 -2.90 -4.20
C TYR A 51 -13.76 -3.26 -5.55
N THR A 52 -14.37 -2.28 -6.23
CA THR A 52 -15.02 -2.45 -7.54
C THR A 52 -14.12 -1.97 -8.69
N GLU A 53 -14.43 -2.33 -9.94
CA GLU A 53 -13.72 -1.84 -11.14
C GLU A 53 -13.64 -0.31 -11.22
N ASN A 54 -14.68 0.42 -10.77
CA ASN A 54 -14.68 1.88 -10.71
C ASN A 54 -13.60 2.41 -9.74
N THR A 55 -13.52 1.82 -8.55
CA THR A 55 -12.49 2.10 -7.54
C THR A 55 -11.09 1.89 -8.13
N VAL A 56 -10.89 0.82 -8.91
CA VAL A 56 -9.62 0.55 -9.60
C VAL A 56 -9.29 1.61 -10.64
N GLN A 57 -10.27 2.03 -11.45
CA GLN A 57 -10.07 3.08 -12.45
C GLN A 57 -9.73 4.42 -11.79
N ASP A 58 -10.41 4.79 -10.72
CA ASP A 58 -10.16 6.03 -9.99
C ASP A 58 -8.76 6.04 -9.36
N ILE A 59 -8.34 4.93 -8.76
CA ILE A 59 -6.97 4.74 -8.27
C ILE A 59 -5.95 4.89 -9.41
N ASN A 60 -6.16 4.19 -10.53
CA ASN A 60 -5.22 4.22 -11.64
C ASN A 60 -5.12 5.59 -12.31
N ASN A 61 -6.26 6.26 -12.47
CA ASN A 61 -6.34 7.62 -13.00
C ASN A 61 -5.61 8.58 -12.07
N TRP A 62 -5.76 8.46 -10.75
CA TRP A 62 -5.03 9.28 -9.79
C TRP A 62 -3.53 9.04 -9.85
N ILE A 63 -3.06 7.78 -9.83
CA ILE A 63 -1.62 7.47 -9.92
C ILE A 63 -1.02 8.00 -11.24
N SER A 64 -1.75 7.87 -12.34
CA SER A 64 -1.33 8.33 -13.67
C SER A 64 -1.35 9.85 -13.82
N SER A 65 -2.40 10.51 -13.36
CA SER A 65 -2.63 11.96 -13.58
C SER A 65 -1.86 12.84 -12.60
N GLU A 66 -1.74 12.42 -11.33
CA GLU A 66 -1.00 13.19 -10.32
C GLU A 66 0.51 12.94 -10.35
N GLY A 67 0.99 12.06 -11.25
CA GLY A 67 2.42 11.91 -11.51
C GLY A 67 3.21 11.47 -10.28
N VAL A 68 2.59 10.70 -9.37
CA VAL A 68 3.21 10.20 -8.12
C VAL A 68 4.46 9.37 -8.43
N GLY A 69 4.59 8.90 -9.68
CA GLY A 69 5.75 8.18 -10.20
C GLY A 69 5.93 6.86 -9.45
N TYR A 70 4.80 6.19 -9.18
CA TYR A 70 4.77 4.89 -8.55
C TYR A 70 5.12 3.81 -9.56
N ARG A 71 5.73 2.72 -9.10
CA ARG A 71 6.35 1.72 -9.97
C ARG A 71 5.27 0.82 -10.60
N LEU A 72 5.37 0.63 -11.91
CA LEU A 72 4.57 -0.36 -12.64
C LEU A 72 5.04 -1.77 -12.26
N LYS A 73 4.13 -2.73 -12.22
CA LYS A 73 4.49 -4.13 -12.00
C LYS A 73 5.36 -4.59 -13.18
N SER A 74 6.57 -5.04 -12.88
CA SER A 74 7.47 -5.54 -13.91
C SER A 74 6.97 -6.89 -14.42
N THR A 75 6.90 -7.06 -15.74
CA THR A 75 6.61 -8.36 -16.36
C THR A 75 7.82 -9.31 -16.31
N THR A 76 9.02 -8.77 -16.09
CA THR A 76 10.28 -9.52 -16.09
C THR A 76 10.67 -10.07 -14.72
N VAL A 77 10.19 -9.44 -13.64
CA VAL A 77 10.47 -9.85 -12.26
C VAL A 77 9.16 -10.19 -11.58
N SER A 78 9.03 -11.43 -11.09
CA SER A 78 7.84 -11.95 -10.39
C SER A 78 7.61 -11.22 -9.06
N HIS A 79 6.93 -10.08 -9.10
CA HIS A 79 6.53 -9.34 -7.91
C HIS A 79 5.23 -9.95 -7.38
N ASN A 80 5.35 -11.06 -6.67
CA ASN A 80 4.18 -11.72 -6.09
C ASN A 80 3.77 -10.99 -4.80
N CYS A 81 2.46 -11.00 -4.58
CA CYS A 81 1.86 -10.56 -3.34
C CYS A 81 2.11 -11.64 -2.26
N PRO A 82 2.55 -11.28 -1.04
CA PRO A 82 2.86 -12.26 0.01
C PRO A 82 1.60 -12.99 0.46
N SER A 83 1.64 -14.31 0.65
CA SER A 83 0.49 -15.05 1.18
C SER A 83 0.06 -14.49 2.55
N GLN A 84 -1.25 -14.37 2.77
CA GLN A 84 -1.84 -13.97 4.05
C GLN A 84 -2.75 -15.10 4.53
N ASP A 85 -2.67 -15.44 5.82
CA ASP A 85 -3.35 -16.62 6.36
C ASP A 85 -4.89 -16.53 6.30
N ASP A 86 -5.44 -15.34 6.55
CA ASP A 86 -6.91 -15.11 6.62
C ASP A 86 -7.43 -14.15 5.54
N GLY A 87 -6.56 -13.69 4.63
CA GLY A 87 -6.87 -12.64 3.65
C GLY A 87 -7.04 -13.20 2.25
N VAL A 88 -8.16 -12.90 1.60
CA VAL A 88 -8.40 -13.24 0.19
C VAL A 88 -7.77 -12.17 -0.67
N LEU A 89 -6.88 -12.57 -1.59
CA LEU A 89 -6.26 -11.64 -2.54
C LEU A 89 -7.32 -11.19 -3.55
N VAL A 90 -7.66 -9.89 -3.54
CA VAL A 90 -8.63 -9.29 -4.46
C VAL A 90 -7.94 -8.65 -5.65
N SER A 91 -6.74 -8.10 -5.43
CA SER A 91 -5.94 -7.48 -6.47
C SER A 91 -4.46 -7.68 -6.19
N ASP A 92 -3.72 -8.05 -7.22
CA ASP A 92 -2.28 -8.31 -7.15
C ASP A 92 -1.47 -7.39 -8.06
N GLY A 93 -2.10 -6.36 -8.63
CA GLY A 93 -1.47 -5.49 -9.63
C GLY A 93 -1.32 -6.13 -11.00
N THR A 94 -2.20 -7.08 -11.37
CA THR A 94 -2.33 -7.59 -12.74
C THR A 94 -3.66 -7.20 -13.37
N GLY A 95 -3.74 -7.25 -14.70
CA GLY A 95 -4.97 -6.95 -15.44
C GLY A 95 -5.25 -5.46 -15.53
N SER A 96 -6.38 -5.01 -14.97
CA SER A 96 -6.87 -3.62 -15.04
C SER A 96 -6.02 -2.64 -14.24
N ASN A 97 -5.14 -3.11 -13.36
CA ASN A 97 -4.21 -2.29 -12.59
C ASN A 97 -2.76 -2.61 -12.97
N PRO A 98 -2.02 -1.67 -13.59
CA PRO A 98 -0.64 -1.90 -14.01
C PRO A 98 0.39 -1.62 -12.90
N TYR A 99 -0.03 -1.22 -11.70
CA TYR A 99 0.85 -0.80 -10.61
C TYR A 99 1.14 -1.92 -9.61
N ASP A 100 2.33 -1.86 -9.00
CA ASP A 100 2.77 -2.88 -8.05
C ASP A 100 2.24 -2.60 -6.63
N TYR A 101 1.00 -3.03 -6.36
CA TYR A 101 0.42 -3.07 -5.02
C TYR A 101 -0.47 -4.32 -4.88
N CYS A 102 -0.77 -4.69 -3.64
CA CYS A 102 -1.62 -5.82 -3.32
C CYS A 102 -2.79 -5.38 -2.44
N VAL A 103 -3.98 -5.92 -2.69
CA VAL A 103 -5.19 -5.68 -1.89
C VAL A 103 -5.75 -7.03 -1.44
N TYR A 104 -6.00 -7.14 -0.14
CA TYR A 104 -6.59 -8.32 0.48
C TYR A 104 -7.89 -7.94 1.16
N GLU A 105 -8.93 -8.73 0.98
CA GLU A 105 -10.17 -8.67 1.74
C GLU A 105 -10.07 -9.63 2.92
N TYR A 106 -10.46 -9.16 4.09
CA TYR A 106 -10.62 -9.96 5.29
C TYR A 106 -12.06 -9.88 5.74
N ASN A 107 -12.58 -11.04 6.15
CA ASN A 107 -13.94 -11.17 6.66
C ASN A 107 -13.89 -11.64 8.10
N THR A 108 -14.37 -10.82 9.03
CA THR A 108 -14.38 -11.15 10.47
C THR A 108 -15.56 -12.02 10.88
N CYS A 109 -16.53 -12.28 9.99
CA CYS A 109 -17.70 -13.13 10.25
C CYS A 109 -17.35 -14.62 10.37
N ASN A 110 -16.24 -15.06 9.78
CA ASN A 110 -15.87 -16.50 9.77
C ASN A 110 -15.19 -16.97 11.07
N ARG A 111 -14.73 -16.05 11.92
CA ARG A 111 -14.17 -16.37 13.23
C ARG A 111 -15.26 -16.20 14.27
N HIS A 112 -16.01 -17.26 14.61
CA HIS A 112 -16.86 -17.45 15.82
C HIS A 112 -17.01 -16.21 16.75
N SER A 113 -17.52 -15.11 16.22
CA SER A 113 -17.55 -13.81 16.86
C SER A 113 -18.94 -13.31 16.57
N ASP A 114 -19.73 -13.22 17.63
CA ASP A 114 -20.80 -12.25 17.81
C ASP A 114 -21.18 -11.52 16.51
N THR A 115 -22.22 -12.01 15.83
CA THR A 115 -22.71 -11.55 14.51
C THR A 115 -22.96 -10.03 14.45
N TYR A 116 -23.07 -9.37 15.60
CA TYR A 116 -23.24 -7.91 15.71
C TYR A 116 -21.93 -7.09 15.65
N LYS A 117 -20.76 -7.75 15.59
CA LYS A 117 -19.43 -7.12 15.45
C LYS A 117 -18.66 -7.61 14.22
N CYS A 118 -19.33 -8.33 13.32
CA CYS A 118 -18.69 -8.90 12.15
C CYS A 118 -18.81 -7.95 10.95
N GLY A 119 -17.76 -7.90 10.15
CA GLY A 119 -17.61 -6.96 9.05
C GLY A 119 -16.48 -7.32 8.12
N LYS A 120 -16.38 -6.55 7.03
CA LYS A 120 -15.31 -6.67 6.05
C LYS A 120 -14.30 -5.56 6.26
N TYR A 121 -13.01 -5.84 6.04
CA TYR A 121 -11.99 -4.81 5.94
C TYR A 121 -10.97 -5.19 4.89
N TYR A 122 -10.30 -4.19 4.33
CA TYR A 122 -9.29 -4.39 3.30
C TYR A 122 -7.92 -4.04 3.85
N ARG A 123 -6.92 -4.87 3.52
CA ARG A 123 -5.50 -4.59 3.76
C ARG A 123 -4.84 -4.30 2.43
N VAL A 124 -4.21 -3.14 2.34
CA VAL A 124 -3.45 -2.68 1.19
C VAL A 124 -1.96 -2.77 1.49
N ILE A 125 -1.19 -3.35 0.57
CA ILE A 125 0.26 -3.43 0.63
C ILE A 125 0.83 -2.71 -0.59
N ALA A 126 1.37 -1.52 -0.37
CA ALA A 126 2.22 -0.83 -1.34
C ALA A 126 3.69 -1.19 -1.08
N TYR A 127 4.58 -0.84 -2.01
CA TYR A 127 6.01 -1.15 -1.90
C TYR A 127 6.86 0.08 -2.14
N MET A 128 7.84 0.28 -1.27
CA MET A 128 8.94 1.20 -1.56
C MET A 128 10.09 0.43 -2.20
N TYR A 129 10.69 1.05 -3.21
CA TYR A 129 11.79 0.49 -3.97
C TYR A 129 13.06 1.25 -3.64
N PHE A 130 14.11 0.51 -3.32
CA PHE A 130 15.44 1.05 -3.12
C PHE A 130 16.40 0.40 -4.12
N ASP A 131 16.76 1.15 -5.14
CA ASP A 131 17.74 0.74 -6.15
C ASP A 131 19.14 1.18 -5.67
N PHE A 132 20.00 0.23 -5.31
CA PHE A 132 21.40 0.53 -4.95
C PHE A 132 22.25 0.63 -6.23
N PRO A 133 22.80 1.81 -6.57
CA PRO A 133 23.58 1.98 -7.79
C PRO A 133 24.89 1.16 -7.83
N ILE A 134 25.34 0.64 -6.69
CA ILE A 134 26.63 -0.07 -6.56
C ILE A 134 26.45 -1.60 -6.58
N ILE A 135 25.35 -2.12 -6.01
CA ILE A 135 25.15 -3.57 -5.80
C ILE A 135 24.12 -4.14 -6.79
N GLY A 136 23.35 -3.30 -7.49
CA GLY A 136 22.40 -3.74 -8.52
C GLY A 136 21.15 -4.45 -7.97
N ASP A 137 21.15 -4.84 -6.70
CA ASP A 137 19.98 -5.41 -6.04
C ASP A 137 18.97 -4.33 -5.67
N LEU A 138 17.75 -4.54 -6.14
CA LEU A 138 16.58 -3.75 -5.79
C LEU A 138 15.95 -4.32 -4.52
N ILE A 139 15.98 -3.54 -3.44
CA ILE A 139 15.25 -3.90 -2.22
C ILE A 139 13.81 -3.40 -2.35
N ARG A 140 12.85 -4.32 -2.25
CA ARG A 140 11.41 -4.07 -2.22
C ARG A 140 10.91 -4.19 -0.78
N ILE A 141 10.49 -3.09 -0.17
CA ILE A 141 10.02 -3.06 1.22
C ILE A 141 8.51 -2.81 1.26
N PRO A 142 7.71 -3.70 1.87
CA PRO A 142 6.26 -3.53 1.94
C PRO A 142 5.84 -2.45 2.95
N VAL A 143 4.93 -1.58 2.54
CA VAL A 143 4.27 -0.56 3.36
C VAL A 143 2.79 -0.94 3.45
N ARG A 144 2.33 -1.31 4.65
CA ARG A 144 1.00 -1.88 4.88
C ARG A 144 0.03 -0.84 5.43
N GLY A 145 -1.23 -0.95 5.04
CA GLY A 145 -2.35 -0.13 5.52
C GLY A 145 -3.63 -0.93 5.53
N GLU A 146 -4.57 -0.52 6.37
CA GLU A 146 -5.84 -1.21 6.56
C GLU A 146 -6.96 -0.18 6.54
N THR A 147 -8.12 -0.57 6.01
CA THR A 147 -9.34 0.23 6.09
C THR A 147 -10.01 0.03 7.44
N VAL A 148 -10.98 0.89 7.74
CA VAL A 148 -11.98 0.61 8.77
C VAL A 148 -12.77 -0.67 8.43
N THR A 149 -13.34 -1.29 9.46
CA THR A 149 -14.24 -2.44 9.32
C THR A 149 -15.64 -1.97 8.93
N PHE A 150 -16.11 -2.34 7.76
CA PHE A 150 -17.50 -2.15 7.33
C PHE A 150 -18.36 -3.22 8.01
N ASN A 151 -19.11 -2.82 9.02
CA ASN A 151 -20.06 -3.71 9.69
C ASN A 151 -21.31 -3.83 8.81
N ALA A 152 -21.84 -5.04 8.66
CA ALA A 152 -23.17 -5.21 8.10
C ALA A 152 -24.17 -4.61 9.10
N VAL A 153 -24.67 -3.41 8.83
CA VAL A 153 -25.78 -2.84 9.60
C VAL A 153 -27.02 -3.66 9.24
N ASP A 154 -27.51 -4.46 10.19
CA ASP A 154 -28.78 -5.18 10.07
C ASP A 154 -29.89 -4.20 9.67
N THR A 155 -30.29 -4.22 8.40
CA THR A 155 -31.35 -3.37 7.83
C THR A 155 -32.75 -3.90 8.21
N SER A 156 -32.88 -4.57 9.36
CA SER A 156 -34.13 -5.21 9.81
C SER A 156 -34.82 -4.50 10.99
N SER A 157 -34.31 -3.39 11.51
CA SER A 157 -34.94 -2.69 12.65
C SER A 157 -35.90 -1.56 12.30
N ASP A 158 -36.19 -1.29 11.02
CA ASP A 158 -37.03 -0.16 10.58
C ASP A 158 -38.43 -0.55 10.04
N LEU A 159 -38.86 -1.80 10.20
CA LEU A 159 -40.23 -2.26 9.89
C LEU A 159 -40.99 -2.60 11.17
N GLY A 160 -41.21 -1.60 12.03
CA GLY A 160 -41.76 -1.83 13.37
C GLY A 160 -42.64 -0.73 13.96
N HIS A 161 -43.28 0.12 13.15
CA HIS A 161 -44.34 0.99 13.67
C HIS A 161 -45.48 1.21 12.67
N VAL A 162 -46.29 0.17 12.48
CA VAL A 162 -47.68 0.34 12.03
C VAL A 162 -48.53 0.50 13.29
N VAL A 163 -48.97 1.72 13.55
CA VAL A 163 -49.98 2.05 14.58
C VAL A 163 -51.32 1.49 14.10
N PRO A 164 -51.97 0.56 14.82
CA PRO A 164 -53.34 0.18 14.51
C PRO A 164 -54.29 1.28 15.01
N ASN A 165 -55.11 1.73 14.08
CA ASN A 165 -56.22 2.66 14.28
C ASN A 165 -57.32 1.98 15.11
N SER A 166 -57.71 2.57 16.24
CA SER A 166 -58.96 2.28 16.96
C SER A 166 -59.44 3.52 17.70
#